data_AF-A0A1H3XMR3-F1
#
_entry.id   AF-A0A1H3XMR3-F1
#
_cell.length_a   1.000
_cell.length_b   1.000
_cell.length_c   1.000
_cell.angle_alpha   90.00
_cell.angle_beta   90.00
_cell.angle_gamma   90.00
#
_symmetry.space_group_name_H-M   'P 1'
#
loop_
_entity.id
_entity.type
_entity.pdbx_description
1 polymer ?
#
loop_
_entity_poly.entity_id
_entity_poly.type
_entity_poly.pdbx_seq_one_letter_code
_entity_poly.pdbx_strand_id
1 'polypeptide(L)'
;MSIEDGNRLAATDPQILKEWFGKIGLMLSVFARGEDQTPVSEMGLEAPVKSIGNSTTTPRGLVNNEDVKPVFYLLSESVASRLKENGFIGQVVEVYVRDSDFRQISRDG
;
A
#
# COMPACT_ATOMS: atom_id res chain seq x y z
N MET A 1 -15.90 16.28 -15.23
CA MET A 1 -15.34 17.15 -14.17
C MET A 1 -13.88 17.36 -14.51
N SER A 2 -13.45 18.59 -14.82
CA SER A 2 -12.15 18.84 -15.45
C SER A 2 -11.29 19.72 -14.56
N ILE A 3 -10.63 19.12 -13.57
CA ILE A 3 -9.39 19.67 -13.04
C ILE A 3 -8.27 19.04 -13.86
N GLU A 4 -7.56 19.86 -14.62
CA GLU A 4 -6.57 19.40 -15.62
C GLU A 4 -5.15 19.84 -15.25
N ASP A 5 -5.01 20.80 -14.33
CA ASP A 5 -3.73 21.34 -13.89
C ASP A 5 -3.75 21.82 -12.43
N GLY A 6 -2.55 22.11 -11.90
CA GLY A 6 -2.35 22.58 -10.53
C GLY A 6 -2.93 23.98 -10.25
N ASN A 7 -3.00 24.86 -11.25
CA ASN A 7 -3.60 26.20 -11.06
C ASN A 7 -5.09 26.08 -10.77
N ARG A 8 -5.79 25.16 -11.44
CA ARG A 8 -7.20 24.86 -11.17
C ARG A 8 -7.39 24.23 -9.79
N LEU A 9 -6.48 23.38 -9.33
CA LEU A 9 -6.50 22.88 -7.94
C LEU A 9 -6.35 24.04 -6.94
N ALA A 10 -5.42 24.95 -7.17
CA ALA A 10 -5.19 26.10 -6.29
C ALA A 10 -6.37 27.09 -6.29
N ALA A 11 -7.10 27.24 -7.40
CA ALA A 11 -8.24 28.15 -7.49
C ALA A 11 -9.56 27.55 -6.97
N THR A 12 -9.66 26.22 -6.86
CA THR A 12 -10.89 25.54 -6.41
C THR A 12 -11.03 25.62 -4.89
N ASP A 13 -12.26 25.80 -4.40
CA ASP A 13 -12.55 25.75 -2.97
C ASP A 13 -12.10 24.39 -2.39
N PRO A 14 -11.26 24.38 -1.34
CA PRO A 14 -10.81 23.14 -0.70
C PRO A 14 -11.96 22.23 -0.25
N GLN A 15 -13.13 22.77 0.12
CA GLN A 15 -14.28 21.94 0.50
C GLN A 15 -14.90 21.23 -0.70
N ILE A 16 -14.94 21.86 -1.87
CA ILE A 16 -15.37 21.20 -3.12
C ILE A 16 -14.40 20.06 -3.46
N LEU A 17 -13.09 20.29 -3.34
CA LEU A 17 -12.09 19.24 -3.56
C LEU A 17 -12.25 18.09 -2.55
N LYS A 18 -12.61 18.39 -1.31
CA LYS A 18 -12.88 17.39 -0.28
C LYS A 18 -14.12 16.56 -0.58
N GLU A 19 -15.19 17.17 -1.06
CA GLU A 19 -16.40 16.46 -1.49
C GLU A 19 -16.09 15.51 -2.66
N TRP A 20 -15.21 15.91 -3.56
CA TRP A 20 -14.82 15.13 -4.74
C TRP A 20 -13.81 14.02 -4.44
N PHE A 21 -12.81 14.29 -3.63
CA PHE A 21 -11.62 13.43 -3.45
C PHE A 21 -11.35 13.04 -1.98
N GLY A 22 -12.26 13.40 -1.07
CA GLY A 22 -12.08 13.15 0.36
C GLY A 22 -10.88 13.90 0.94
N LYS A 23 -10.17 13.27 1.88
CA LYS A 23 -8.99 13.88 2.53
C LYS A 23 -7.89 14.27 1.54
N ILE A 24 -7.76 13.53 0.44
CA ILE A 24 -6.77 13.84 -0.61
C ILE A 24 -7.10 15.17 -1.31
N GLY A 25 -8.38 15.53 -1.43
CA GLY A 25 -8.76 16.83 -2.01
C GLY A 25 -8.22 18.03 -1.22
N LEU A 26 -8.24 17.94 0.11
CA LEU A 26 -7.63 18.96 0.98
C LEU A 26 -6.11 19.01 0.80
N MET A 27 -5.47 17.85 0.73
CA MET A 27 -4.02 17.74 0.53
C MET A 27 -3.59 18.32 -0.82
N LEU A 28 -4.34 18.05 -1.89
CA LEU A 28 -4.09 18.61 -3.22
C LEU A 28 -4.21 20.14 -3.23
N SER A 29 -5.16 20.72 -2.48
CA SER A 29 -5.24 22.19 -2.34
C SER A 29 -3.99 22.76 -1.68
N VAL A 30 -3.54 22.17 -0.58
CA VAL A 30 -2.33 22.60 0.15
C VAL A 30 -1.10 22.54 -0.77
N PHE A 31 -0.94 21.45 -1.52
CA PHE A 31 0.16 21.29 -2.47
C PHE A 31 0.10 22.29 -3.60
N ALA A 32 -1.08 22.49 -4.21
CA ALA A 32 -1.25 23.41 -5.32
C ALA A 32 -1.03 24.88 -4.95
N ARG A 33 -1.28 25.25 -3.68
CA ARG A 33 -1.02 26.60 -3.14
C ARG A 33 0.40 26.78 -2.60
N GLY A 34 1.21 25.72 -2.56
CA GLY A 34 2.55 25.76 -1.95
C GLY A 34 2.52 25.93 -0.43
N GLU A 35 1.45 25.50 0.23
CA GLU A 35 1.20 25.69 1.66
C GLU A 35 1.59 24.45 2.49
N ASP A 36 2.30 23.49 1.91
CA ASP A 36 2.73 22.29 2.64
C ASP A 36 3.77 22.64 3.70
N GLN A 37 3.35 22.54 4.96
CA GLN A 37 4.18 22.75 6.16
C GLN A 37 4.51 21.43 6.86
N THR A 38 4.40 20.30 6.15
CA THR A 38 4.76 18.99 6.72
C THR A 38 6.22 19.04 7.21
N PRO A 39 6.48 18.75 8.49
CA PRO A 39 7.82 18.88 9.04
C PRO A 39 8.78 17.89 8.37
N VAL A 40 10.03 18.31 8.21
CA VAL A 40 11.11 17.44 7.76
C VAL A 40 11.40 16.42 8.86
N SER A 41 11.41 15.14 8.52
CA SER A 41 11.80 14.08 9.45
C SER A 41 13.21 14.31 10.00
N GLU A 42 13.41 14.05 11.29
CA GLU A 42 14.73 14.12 11.90
C GLU A 42 15.72 13.17 11.23
N MET A 43 16.97 13.60 11.10
CA MET A 43 18.03 12.79 10.51
C MET A 43 18.26 11.53 11.36
N GLY A 44 18.08 10.35 10.75
CA GLY A 44 18.23 9.06 11.43
C GLY A 44 16.94 8.51 12.05
N LEU A 45 15.82 9.24 11.97
CA LEU A 45 14.52 8.69 12.32
C LEU A 45 14.05 7.73 11.23
N GLU A 46 14.20 6.42 11.46
CA GLU A 46 13.60 5.41 10.59
C GLU A 46 12.12 5.22 10.93
N ALA A 47 11.27 5.20 9.90
CA ALA A 47 9.87 4.90 10.09
C ALA A 47 9.73 3.47 10.65
N PRO A 48 8.84 3.25 11.63
CA PRO A 48 8.62 1.92 12.16
C PRO A 48 8.15 0.98 11.04
N VAL A 49 8.62 -0.27 11.08
CA VAL A 49 8.18 -1.32 10.16
C VAL A 49 6.66 -1.51 10.31
N LYS A 50 5.92 -1.23 9.24
CA LYS A 50 4.44 -1.31 9.24
C LYS A 50 3.91 -2.69 8.90
N SER A 51 4.68 -3.49 8.17
CA SER A 51 4.31 -4.82 7.71
C SER A 51 5.54 -5.58 7.21
N ILE A 52 5.52 -6.91 7.31
CA ILE A 52 6.49 -7.80 6.64
C ILE A 52 5.71 -8.75 5.75
N GLY A 53 5.94 -8.68 4.44
CA GLY A 53 5.29 -9.52 3.44
C GLY A 53 6.28 -10.25 2.54
N ASN A 54 5.83 -11.29 1.85
CA ASN A 54 6.53 -11.93 0.74
C ASN A 54 5.53 -12.30 -0.35
N SER A 55 5.96 -12.24 -1.59
CA SER A 55 5.18 -12.63 -2.76
C SER A 55 6.09 -13.11 -3.87
N THR A 56 5.57 -13.96 -4.75
CA THR A 56 6.30 -14.39 -5.93
C THR A 56 5.38 -14.56 -7.13
N THR A 57 5.92 -14.34 -8.33
CA THR A 57 5.26 -14.69 -9.59
C THR A 57 5.76 -16.08 -10.00
N THR A 58 4.86 -17.05 -10.07
CA THR A 58 5.25 -18.42 -10.40
C THR A 58 5.50 -18.58 -11.90
N PRO A 59 6.47 -19.43 -12.31
CA PRO A 59 6.81 -19.62 -13.72
C PRO A 59 5.69 -20.28 -14.53
N ARG A 60 4.77 -20.98 -13.85
CA ARG A 60 3.53 -21.54 -14.41
C ARG A 60 2.36 -21.14 -13.54
N GLY A 61 1.15 -21.16 -14.11
CA GLY A 61 -0.09 -21.06 -13.34
C GLY A 61 -0.19 -22.20 -12.31
N LEU A 62 -0.70 -21.85 -11.13
CA LEU A 62 -1.04 -22.81 -10.08
C LEU A 62 -2.53 -23.13 -10.26
N VAL A 63 -2.87 -24.38 -10.56
CA VAL A 63 -4.24 -24.75 -10.98
C VAL A 63 -5.00 -25.57 -9.94
N ASN A 64 -4.31 -26.02 -8.88
CA ASN A 64 -4.90 -26.80 -7.80
C ASN A 64 -4.17 -26.52 -6.47
N ASN A 65 -4.70 -27.04 -5.37
CA ASN A 65 -4.15 -26.80 -4.04
C ASN A 65 -2.74 -27.40 -3.85
N GLU A 66 -2.39 -28.48 -4.53
CA GLU A 66 -1.06 -29.09 -4.45
C GLU A 66 0.00 -28.21 -5.13
N ASP A 67 -0.39 -27.40 -6.12
CA ASP A 67 0.48 -26.38 -6.71
C ASP A 67 0.64 -25.16 -5.77
N VAL A 68 -0.42 -24.77 -5.09
CA VAL A 68 -0.47 -23.57 -4.23
C VAL A 68 0.29 -23.78 -2.92
N LYS A 69 0.10 -24.94 -2.27
CA LYS A 69 0.65 -25.22 -0.94
C LYS A 69 2.16 -24.97 -0.83
N PRO A 70 3.03 -25.51 -1.70
CA PRO A 70 4.48 -25.32 -1.57
C PRO A 70 4.89 -23.84 -1.64
N VAL A 71 4.28 -23.09 -2.56
CA VAL A 71 4.53 -21.64 -2.72
C VAL A 71 4.07 -20.90 -1.46
N PHE A 72 2.86 -21.19 -0.99
CA PHE A 72 2.30 -20.55 0.19
C PHE A 72 3.13 -20.82 1.45
N TYR A 73 3.59 -22.06 1.67
CA TYR A 73 4.48 -22.41 2.78
C TYR A 73 5.81 -21.68 2.70
N LEU A 74 6.45 -21.65 1.53
CA LEU A 74 7.72 -20.95 1.34
C LEU A 74 7.61 -19.46 1.69
N LEU A 75 6.54 -18.80 1.24
CA LEU A 75 6.30 -17.39 1.53
C LEU A 75 6.02 -17.17 3.02
N SER A 76 5.22 -18.05 3.62
CA SER A 76 4.86 -17.99 5.05
C SER A 76 6.08 -18.16 5.96
N GLU A 77 6.92 -19.16 5.68
CA GLU A 77 8.18 -19.40 6.40
C GLU A 77 9.13 -18.20 6.29
N SER A 78 9.25 -17.63 5.09
CA SER A 78 10.07 -16.44 4.87
C SER A 78 9.56 -15.21 5.65
N VAL A 79 8.25 -15.01 5.76
CA VAL A 79 7.66 -13.95 6.60
C VAL A 79 7.89 -14.23 8.07
N ALA A 80 7.65 -15.46 8.53
CA ALA A 80 7.82 -15.86 9.93
C ALA A 80 9.28 -15.72 10.39
N SER A 81 10.26 -16.14 9.58
CA SER A 81 11.68 -15.98 9.90
C SER A 81 12.04 -14.51 10.09
N ARG A 82 11.62 -13.63 9.17
CA ARG A 82 11.89 -12.20 9.25
C ARG A 82 11.19 -11.53 10.43
N LEU A 83 9.95 -11.92 10.75
CA LEU A 83 9.29 -11.44 11.96
C LEU A 83 10.11 -11.81 13.20
N LYS A 84 10.55 -13.07 13.31
CA LYS A 84 11.33 -13.57 14.44
C LYS A 84 12.71 -12.89 14.55
N GLU A 85 13.44 -12.77 13.44
CA GLU A 85 14.75 -12.12 13.38
C GLU A 85 14.70 -10.66 13.84
N ASN A 86 13.60 -9.96 13.54
CA ASN A 86 13.40 -8.57 13.92
C ASN A 86 12.63 -8.40 15.25
N GLY A 87 12.29 -9.48 15.95
CA GLY A 87 11.55 -9.43 17.21
C GLY A 87 10.12 -8.89 17.09
N PHE A 88 9.49 -8.98 15.91
CA PHE A 88 8.15 -8.48 15.65
C PHE A 88 7.07 -9.56 15.82
N ILE A 89 5.87 -9.14 16.20
CA ILE A 89 4.66 -9.96 16.24
C ILE A 89 3.61 -9.31 15.33
N GLY A 90 3.11 -10.06 14.35
CA GLY A 90 2.03 -9.62 13.47
C GLY A 90 0.67 -9.75 14.15
N GLN A 91 -0.20 -8.75 13.94
CA GLN A 91 -1.59 -8.77 14.42
C GLN A 91 -2.59 -9.20 13.32
N VAL A 92 -2.25 -8.91 12.07
CA VAL A 92 -3.09 -9.14 10.90
C VAL A 92 -2.27 -9.92 9.88
N VAL A 93 -2.90 -10.91 9.24
CA VAL A 93 -2.31 -11.64 8.12
C VAL A 93 -3.08 -11.30 6.86
N GLU A 94 -2.41 -10.71 5.88
CA GLU A 94 -2.97 -10.46 4.54
C GLU A 94 -2.39 -11.44 3.53
N VAL A 95 -3.28 -12.09 2.78
CA VAL A 95 -2.94 -12.93 1.63
C VAL A 95 -3.56 -12.31 0.40
N TYR A 96 -2.76 -12.12 -0.66
CA TYR A 96 -3.27 -11.69 -1.95
C TYR A 96 -2.89 -12.67 -3.05
N VAL A 97 -3.76 -12.77 -4.05
CA VAL A 97 -3.57 -13.58 -5.25
C VAL A 97 -3.77 -12.69 -6.45
N ARG A 98 -2.89 -12.85 -7.45
CA ARG A 98 -3.02 -12.20 -8.76
C ARG A 98 -3.20 -13.28 -9.83
N ASP A 99 -4.25 -13.14 -10.65
CA ASP A 99 -4.49 -14.03 -11.78
C ASP A 99 -3.72 -13.62 -13.05
N SER A 100 -3.83 -14.41 -14.12
CA SER A 100 -3.19 -14.14 -15.41
C SER A 100 -3.71 -12.90 -16.12
N ASP A 101 -4.91 -12.44 -15.75
CA ASP A 101 -5.53 -11.21 -16.26
C ASP A 101 -5.15 -9.99 -15.41
N PHE A 102 -4.15 -10.14 -14.53
CA PHE A 102 -3.67 -9.13 -13.58
C PHE A 102 -4.73 -8.66 -12.58
N ARG A 103 -5.82 -9.42 -12.38
CA ARG A 103 -6.78 -9.13 -11.31
C ARG A 103 -6.20 -9.58 -9.99
N GLN A 104 -6.30 -8.70 -8.99
CA GLN A 104 -5.81 -8.97 -7.65
C GLN A 104 -6.98 -9.08 -6.67
N ILE A 105 -6.94 -10.12 -5.85
CA ILE A 105 -7.88 -10.33 -4.74
C ILE A 105 -7.02 -10.43 -3.47
N SER A 106 -7.36 -9.67 -2.44
CA SER A 106 -6.75 -9.79 -1.12
C SER A 106 -7.78 -10.20 -0.06
N ARG A 107 -7.28 -10.87 0.97
CA ARG A 107 -8.01 -11.26 2.17
C ARG A 107 -7.13 -11.04 3.38
N ASP A 108 -7.65 -10.31 4.35
CA ASP A 108 -7.06 -10.09 5.66
C ASP A 108 -7.84 -10.87 6.73
N GLY A 109 -7.13 -11.29 7.77
CA GLY A 109 -7.69 -12.00 8.93
C GLY A 109 -6.97 -11.64 10.22
#